data_AF-A0A938RBX3-F1
#
_entry.id   AF-A0A938RBX3-F1
#
_cell.length_a   1.000
_cell.length_b   1.000
_cell.length_c   1.000
_cell.angle_alpha   90.00
_cell.angle_beta   90.00
_cell.angle_gamma   90.00
#
_symmetry.space_group_name_H-M   'P 1'
#
loop_
_entity.id
_entity.type
_entity.pdbx_description
1 polymer ?
#
loop_
_entity_poly.entity_id
_entity_poly.type
_entity_poly.pdbx_seq_one_letter_code
_entity_poly.pdbx_strand_id
1 'polypeptide(L)'
;MPEDKANPTGSTDISRLVDCLEKDMRNRMNIALGFECPLFIPVPLSDNDLCRGRQGEGSRPLFAQAGATVTTLGIHQAAWILRKIHPCGANHFEFTTDLSKWPPSDDRQVLFCWEAFVSGDAHSRDHTRDAATAAMFFLNNEMHLGTVNAVTTELSFSLIQAVALWAGWSTNIMDLHGSTLVIKPNEPYKGMINSV
;
A
#
# COMPACT_ATOMS: atom_id res chain seq x y z
N MET A 1 12.60 23.24 12.74
CA MET A 1 13.50 22.06 12.73
C MET A 1 12.67 20.89 12.23
N PRO A 2 13.20 20.01 11.37
CA PRO A 2 12.51 18.75 11.12
C PRO A 2 12.49 18.02 12.47
N GLU A 3 11.30 17.64 12.94
CA GLU A 3 11.20 16.73 14.08
C GLU A 3 12.09 15.52 13.81
N ASP A 4 12.85 15.08 14.82
CA ASP A 4 13.55 13.81 14.80
C ASP A 4 12.49 12.71 14.60
N LYS A 5 12.24 12.34 13.36
CA LYS A 5 11.32 11.26 13.03
C LYS A 5 11.87 10.00 13.70
N ALA A 6 11.08 9.44 14.61
CA ALA A 6 11.43 8.23 15.32
C ALA A 6 11.83 7.13 14.32
N ASN A 7 12.84 6.33 14.66
CA ASN A 7 13.24 5.19 13.85
C ASN A 7 12.04 4.25 13.63
N PRO A 8 11.84 3.74 12.40
CA PRO A 8 10.78 2.79 12.14
C PRO A 8 11.00 1.52 12.96
N THR A 9 9.89 0.89 13.29
CA THR A 9 9.86 -0.41 13.95
C THR A 9 9.53 -1.47 12.90
N GLY A 10 10.23 -2.60 12.93
CA GLY A 10 10.10 -3.65 11.91
C GLY A 10 10.14 -5.06 12.49
N SER A 11 9.44 -5.96 11.81
CA SER A 11 9.37 -7.40 12.11
C SER A 11 9.06 -8.16 10.82
N THR A 12 9.45 -9.45 10.77
CA THR A 12 9.08 -10.37 9.69
C THR A 12 7.81 -11.16 10.01
N ASP A 13 7.21 -10.97 11.20
CA ASP A 13 5.98 -11.62 11.61
C ASP A 13 4.76 -10.74 11.29
N ILE A 14 3.94 -11.22 10.36
CA ILE A 14 2.68 -10.56 9.95
C ILE A 14 1.69 -10.38 11.12
N SER A 15 1.76 -11.21 12.15
CA SER A 15 0.92 -11.10 13.35
C SER A 15 1.31 -9.86 14.16
N ARG A 16 2.60 -9.53 14.24
CA ARG A 16 3.08 -8.30 14.89
C ARG A 16 2.59 -7.04 14.18
N LEU A 17 2.54 -7.07 12.85
CA LEU A 17 1.92 -5.99 12.07
C LEU A 17 0.45 -5.82 12.45
N VAL A 18 -0.32 -6.91 12.54
CA VAL A 18 -1.73 -6.85 12.96
C VAL A 18 -1.87 -6.31 14.38
N ASP A 19 -1.05 -6.75 15.34
CA ASP A 19 -1.07 -6.24 16.72
C ASP A 19 -0.86 -4.72 16.77
N CYS A 20 0.08 -4.21 15.98
CA CYS A 20 0.34 -2.77 15.83
C CYS A 20 -0.87 -2.05 15.21
N LEU A 21 -1.42 -2.55 14.10
CA LEU A 21 -2.58 -1.97 13.44
C LEU A 21 -3.80 -1.90 14.37
N GLU A 22 -4.10 -2.97 15.10
CA GLU A 22 -5.22 -2.96 16.04
C GLU A 22 -5.00 -1.98 17.19
N LYS A 23 -3.76 -1.86 17.68
CA LYS A 23 -3.41 -0.88 18.71
C LYS A 23 -3.64 0.54 18.20
N ASP A 24 -3.21 0.83 16.98
CA ASP A 24 -3.37 2.14 16.35
C ASP A 24 -4.84 2.46 16.08
N MET A 25 -5.62 1.45 15.68
CA MET A 25 -7.08 1.57 15.53
C MET A 25 -7.78 1.88 16.85
N ARG A 26 -7.43 1.18 17.94
CA ARG A 26 -7.98 1.45 19.28
C ARG A 26 -7.64 2.87 19.76
N ASN A 27 -6.49 3.38 19.35
CA ASN A 27 -6.05 4.75 19.65
C ASN A 27 -6.60 5.81 18.67
N ARG A 28 -7.48 5.43 17.73
CA ARG A 28 -8.09 6.34 16.74
C ARG A 28 -7.06 7.06 15.86
N MET A 29 -5.94 6.42 15.57
CA MET A 29 -4.94 6.99 14.66
C MET A 29 -5.30 6.69 13.21
N ASN A 30 -5.04 7.63 12.31
CA ASN A 30 -5.10 7.37 10.87
C ASN A 30 -3.95 6.44 10.47
N ILE A 31 -4.23 5.50 9.59
CA ILE A 31 -3.28 4.44 9.22
C ILE A 31 -3.06 4.46 7.72
N ALA A 32 -1.81 4.64 7.29
CA ALA A 32 -1.37 4.38 5.94
C ALA A 32 -0.66 3.01 5.89
N LEU A 33 -1.25 2.04 5.19
CA LEU A 33 -0.75 0.67 5.08
C LEU A 33 -0.24 0.38 3.66
N GLY A 34 1.07 0.22 3.54
CA GLY A 34 1.75 -0.12 2.30
C GLY A 34 1.89 -1.62 2.08
N PHE A 35 1.72 -2.08 0.84
CA PHE A 35 2.00 -3.46 0.44
C PHE A 35 3.04 -3.49 -0.69
N GLU A 36 4.05 -4.36 -0.58
CA GLU A 36 5.06 -4.56 -1.62
C GLU A 36 4.56 -5.56 -2.69
N CYS A 37 3.44 -5.22 -3.32
CA CYS A 37 2.87 -5.98 -4.42
C CYS A 37 1.88 -5.10 -5.21
N PRO A 38 1.61 -5.41 -6.48
CA PRO A 38 0.58 -4.71 -7.24
C PRO A 38 -0.79 -4.73 -6.54
N LEU A 39 -1.35 -3.55 -6.27
CA LEU A 39 -2.67 -3.40 -5.65
C LEU A 39 -3.79 -3.08 -6.65
N PHE A 40 -3.44 -2.87 -7.91
CA PHE A 40 -4.36 -2.74 -9.02
C PHE A 40 -3.70 -3.19 -10.33
N ILE A 41 -4.52 -3.61 -11.28
CA ILE A 41 -4.08 -3.99 -12.64
C ILE A 41 -4.74 -3.06 -13.67
N PRO A 42 -4.05 -2.74 -14.78
CA PRO A 42 -4.66 -1.97 -15.85
C PRO A 42 -5.72 -2.82 -16.59
N VAL A 43 -6.84 -2.20 -16.94
CA VAL A 43 -7.88 -2.80 -17.78
C VAL A 43 -7.97 -1.97 -19.06
N PRO A 44 -7.20 -2.33 -20.11
CA PRO A 44 -7.13 -1.52 -21.32
C PRO A 44 -8.44 -1.56 -22.11
N LEU A 45 -8.72 -0.49 -22.85
CA LEU A 45 -9.84 -0.43 -23.80
C LEU A 45 -9.59 -1.29 -25.06
N SER A 46 -8.33 -1.50 -25.40
CA SER A 46 -7.86 -2.24 -26.57
C SER A 46 -7.32 -3.60 -26.16
N ASP A 47 -7.69 -4.64 -26.90
CA ASP A 47 -7.20 -6.01 -26.71
C ASP A 47 -5.68 -6.13 -26.97
N ASN A 48 -5.15 -5.32 -27.90
CA ASN A 48 -3.72 -5.26 -28.20
C ASN A 48 -2.85 -4.81 -27.01
N ASP A 49 -3.45 -4.17 -26.01
CA ASP A 49 -2.76 -3.69 -24.82
C ASP A 49 -2.91 -4.63 -23.62
N LEU A 50 -3.58 -5.78 -23.79
CA LEU A 50 -3.61 -6.83 -22.77
C LEU A 50 -2.18 -7.27 -22.42
N CYS A 51 -1.97 -7.60 -21.15
CA CYS A 51 -0.68 -8.00 -20.58
C CYS A 51 0.41 -6.91 -20.55
N ARG A 52 0.14 -5.67 -20.98
CA ARG A 52 1.11 -4.56 -20.82
C ARG A 52 1.23 -4.14 -19.36
N GLY A 53 2.41 -3.62 -18.99
CA GLY A 53 2.64 -2.99 -17.69
C GLY A 53 1.94 -1.64 -17.56
N ARG A 54 1.91 -1.08 -16.35
CA ARG A 54 1.32 0.24 -16.12
C ARG A 54 2.29 1.34 -16.57
N GLN A 55 1.76 2.54 -16.85
CA GLN A 55 2.61 3.69 -17.17
C GLN A 55 3.50 3.99 -15.96
N GLY A 56 4.81 4.14 -16.17
CA GLY A 56 5.80 4.35 -15.12
C GLY A 56 6.60 3.10 -14.69
N GLU A 57 6.18 1.90 -15.10
CA GLU A 57 6.88 0.64 -14.80
C GLU A 57 7.94 0.25 -15.87
N GLY A 58 8.10 1.06 -16.91
CA GLY A 58 9.03 0.82 -18.01
C GLY A 58 8.57 -0.31 -18.93
N SER A 59 9.50 -1.14 -19.41
CA SER A 59 9.23 -2.20 -20.39
C SER A 59 8.89 -3.56 -19.77
N ARG A 60 8.78 -3.65 -18.43
CA ARG A 60 8.46 -4.92 -17.77
C ARG A 60 6.94 -5.12 -17.77
N PRO A 61 6.44 -6.25 -18.29
CA PRO A 61 5.02 -6.56 -18.15
C PRO A 61 4.71 -6.76 -16.66
N LEU A 62 3.59 -6.18 -16.20
CA LEU A 62 3.08 -6.37 -14.83
C LEU A 62 2.91 -7.86 -14.49
N PHE A 63 2.54 -8.65 -15.50
CA PHE A 63 2.33 -10.10 -15.41
C PHE A 63 3.55 -10.94 -15.81
N ALA A 64 4.75 -10.35 -15.92
CA ALA A 64 5.97 -11.16 -15.93
C ALA A 64 6.03 -11.98 -14.63
N GLN A 65 6.63 -13.19 -14.67
CA GLN A 65 6.49 -14.23 -13.63
C GLN A 65 6.57 -13.73 -12.18
N ALA A 66 7.50 -12.82 -11.88
CA ALA A 66 7.63 -12.26 -10.53
C ALA A 66 6.39 -11.47 -10.10
N GLY A 67 5.88 -10.58 -10.96
CA GLY A 67 4.76 -9.69 -10.68
C GLY A 67 3.46 -10.44 -10.37
N ALA A 68 3.09 -11.44 -11.19
CA ALA A 68 1.88 -12.24 -10.96
C ALA A 68 1.94 -13.06 -9.65
N THR A 69 3.12 -13.60 -9.32
CA THR A 69 3.32 -14.40 -8.10
C THR A 69 3.24 -13.51 -6.86
N VAL A 70 3.96 -12.39 -6.82
CA VAL A 70 3.93 -11.47 -5.67
C VAL A 70 2.56 -10.82 -5.50
N THR A 71 1.85 -10.53 -6.60
CA THR A 71 0.46 -10.05 -6.54
C THR A 71 -0.45 -11.06 -5.85
N THR A 72 -0.37 -12.33 -6.25
CA THR A 72 -1.22 -13.39 -5.68
C THR A 72 -0.96 -13.58 -4.18
N LEU A 73 0.32 -13.63 -3.79
CA LEU A 73 0.71 -13.74 -2.38
C LEU A 73 0.29 -12.50 -1.58
N GLY A 74 0.49 -11.31 -2.15
CA GLY A 74 0.13 -10.04 -1.53
C GLY A 74 -1.37 -9.88 -1.31
N ILE A 75 -2.20 -10.25 -2.29
CA ILE A 75 -3.67 -10.30 -2.14
C ILE A 75 -4.07 -11.26 -1.02
N HIS A 76 -3.47 -12.44 -0.96
CA HIS A 76 -3.74 -13.42 0.10
C HIS A 76 -3.38 -12.84 1.49
N GLN A 77 -2.22 -12.20 1.62
CA GLN A 77 -1.78 -11.55 2.86
C GLN A 77 -2.68 -10.37 3.23
N ALA A 78 -3.02 -9.51 2.27
CA ALA A 78 -3.92 -8.37 2.47
C ALA A 78 -5.31 -8.83 2.93
N ALA A 79 -5.86 -9.88 2.31
CA ALA A 79 -7.15 -10.45 2.72
C ALA A 79 -7.10 -10.99 4.14
N TRP A 80 -6.00 -11.65 4.52
CA TRP A 80 -5.82 -12.12 5.89
C TRP A 80 -5.72 -10.95 6.88
N ILE A 81 -4.89 -9.93 6.59
CA ILE A 81 -4.72 -8.73 7.42
C ILE A 81 -6.06 -8.02 7.58
N LEU A 82 -6.69 -7.59 6.48
CA LEU A 82 -7.91 -6.80 6.53
C LEU A 82 -9.03 -7.54 7.24
N ARG A 83 -9.21 -8.84 7.01
CA ARG A 83 -10.19 -9.64 7.76
C ARG A 83 -9.89 -9.68 9.26
N LYS A 84 -8.61 -9.74 9.64
CA LYS A 84 -8.19 -9.79 11.05
C LYS A 84 -8.46 -8.48 11.79
N ILE A 85 -8.15 -7.34 11.17
CA ILE A 85 -8.33 -6.02 11.79
C ILE A 85 -9.76 -5.48 11.66
N HIS A 86 -10.62 -6.11 10.84
CA HIS A 86 -12.02 -5.68 10.60
C HIS A 86 -12.83 -5.48 11.88
N PRO A 87 -12.86 -6.42 12.87
CA PRO A 87 -13.67 -6.24 14.08
C PRO A 87 -13.27 -5.02 14.92
N CYS A 88 -12.01 -4.58 14.84
CA CYS A 88 -11.53 -3.41 15.56
C CYS A 88 -11.83 -2.08 14.83
N GLY A 89 -11.80 -2.08 13.50
CA GLY A 89 -11.83 -0.84 12.73
C GLY A 89 -13.10 -0.56 11.94
N ALA A 90 -13.91 -1.56 11.57
CA ALA A 90 -14.95 -1.42 10.54
C ALA A 90 -16.00 -0.31 10.81
N ASN A 91 -16.34 -0.05 12.07
CA ASN A 91 -17.34 0.96 12.45
C ASN A 91 -16.74 2.36 12.67
N HIS A 92 -15.43 2.49 12.53
CA HIS A 92 -14.66 3.63 13.00
C HIS A 92 -13.73 4.19 11.93
N PHE A 93 -13.33 3.34 11.00
CA PHE A 93 -12.42 3.66 9.94
C PHE A 93 -13.16 3.68 8.60
N GLU A 94 -12.74 4.58 7.73
CA GLU A 94 -13.01 4.50 6.31
C GLU A 94 -11.84 3.80 5.63
N PHE A 95 -12.12 2.71 4.92
CA PHE A 95 -11.14 2.11 4.01
C PHE A 95 -11.08 2.96 2.73
N THR A 96 -9.88 3.33 2.29
CA THR A 96 -9.72 4.07 1.03
C THR A 96 -8.41 3.75 0.31
N THR A 97 -8.44 3.91 -1.01
CA THR A 97 -7.27 3.98 -1.90
C THR A 97 -7.14 5.33 -2.60
N ASP A 98 -8.08 6.23 -2.33
CA ASP A 98 -8.11 7.57 -2.92
C ASP A 98 -7.11 8.47 -2.19
N LEU A 99 -6.08 8.87 -2.93
CA LEU A 99 -5.03 9.74 -2.42
C LEU A 99 -5.56 11.10 -1.95
N SER A 100 -6.66 11.59 -2.52
CA SER A 100 -7.25 12.87 -2.11
C SER A 100 -7.84 12.85 -0.70
N LYS A 101 -8.05 11.65 -0.13
CA LYS A 101 -8.50 11.45 1.25
C LYS A 101 -7.36 11.34 2.25
N TRP A 102 -6.11 11.51 1.81
CA TRP A 102 -4.92 11.48 2.68
C TRP A 102 -4.06 12.75 2.55
N PRO A 103 -3.62 13.37 3.67
CA PRO A 103 -4.04 13.06 5.04
C PRO A 103 -5.51 13.46 5.26
N PRO A 104 -6.27 12.74 6.11
CA PRO A 104 -7.66 13.06 6.35
C PRO A 104 -7.80 14.39 7.11
N SER A 105 -8.78 15.20 6.70
CA SER A 105 -9.17 16.46 7.36
C SER A 105 -10.33 16.30 8.35
N ASP A 106 -11.00 15.16 8.31
CA ASP A 106 -12.27 14.94 8.98
C ASP A 106 -12.09 14.11 10.27
N ASP A 107 -13.12 14.11 11.13
CA ASP A 107 -13.11 13.36 12.39
C ASP A 107 -13.11 11.84 12.20
N ARG A 108 -13.44 11.36 10.99
CA ARG A 108 -13.48 9.93 10.67
C ARG A 108 -12.07 9.43 10.38
N GLN A 109 -11.63 8.40 11.10
CA GLN A 109 -10.31 7.81 10.89
C GLN A 109 -10.25 7.11 9.54
N VAL A 110 -9.08 7.12 8.92
CA VAL A 110 -8.86 6.51 7.60
C VAL A 110 -7.86 5.35 7.71
N LEU A 111 -8.18 4.25 7.03
CA LEU A 111 -7.24 3.20 6.65
C LEU A 111 -6.95 3.36 5.14
N PHE A 112 -5.83 3.99 4.83
CA PHE A 112 -5.38 4.25 3.47
C PHE A 112 -4.40 3.17 3.01
N CYS A 113 -4.76 2.41 1.97
CA CYS A 113 -3.89 1.37 1.42
C CYS A 113 -3.18 1.84 0.14
N TRP A 114 -1.87 1.67 0.10
CA TRP A 114 -1.00 2.09 -1.02
C TRP A 114 0.01 1.02 -1.40
N GLU A 115 0.61 1.17 -2.57
CA GLU A 115 1.53 0.19 -3.14
C GLU A 115 2.99 0.64 -3.03
N ALA A 116 3.83 -0.25 -2.51
CA ALA A 116 5.28 -0.09 -2.48
C ALA A 116 5.93 -0.81 -3.66
N PHE A 117 6.74 -0.09 -4.42
CA PHE A 117 7.61 -0.64 -5.45
C PHE A 117 9.07 -0.44 -5.04
N VAL A 118 9.59 -1.33 -4.19
CA VAL A 118 11.00 -1.29 -3.78
C VAL A 118 11.79 -2.19 -4.73
N SER A 119 12.74 -1.61 -5.46
CA SER A 119 13.46 -2.33 -6.52
C SER A 119 14.83 -1.72 -6.81
N GLY A 120 15.68 -2.45 -7.55
CA GLY A 120 16.97 -1.95 -7.97
C GLY A 120 17.84 -1.57 -6.78
N ASP A 121 18.41 -0.36 -6.80
CA ASP A 121 19.31 0.12 -5.76
C ASP A 121 18.61 0.35 -4.41
N ALA A 122 17.29 0.55 -4.41
CA ALA A 122 16.49 0.69 -3.20
C ALA A 122 16.20 -0.65 -2.49
N HIS A 123 16.35 -1.78 -3.21
CA HIS A 123 16.08 -3.11 -2.67
C HIS A 123 17.24 -3.62 -1.81
N SER A 124 16.89 -4.19 -0.66
CA SER A 124 17.80 -4.81 0.29
C SER A 124 17.67 -6.32 0.30
N ARG A 125 18.63 -7.00 0.95
CA ARG A 125 18.51 -8.44 1.26
C ARG A 125 17.62 -8.71 2.48
N ASP A 126 17.16 -7.65 3.14
CA ASP A 126 16.34 -7.68 4.35
C ASP A 126 14.98 -7.07 4.06
N HIS A 127 13.92 -7.90 4.09
CA HIS A 127 12.55 -7.48 3.87
C HIS A 127 12.09 -6.38 4.84
N THR A 128 12.62 -6.38 6.07
CA THR A 128 12.33 -5.34 7.06
C THR A 128 12.86 -3.99 6.60
N ARG A 129 14.01 -3.98 5.92
CA ARG A 129 14.59 -2.78 5.35
C ARG A 129 13.85 -2.30 4.11
N ASP A 130 13.34 -3.20 3.28
CA ASP A 130 12.47 -2.81 2.15
C ASP A 130 11.18 -2.16 2.64
N ALA A 131 10.52 -2.76 3.65
CA ALA A 131 9.35 -2.18 4.30
C ALA A 131 9.66 -0.81 4.92
N ALA A 132 10.77 -0.68 5.65
CA ALA A 132 11.21 0.60 6.22
C ALA A 132 11.52 1.65 5.13
N THR A 133 12.11 1.22 4.01
CA THR A 133 12.40 2.09 2.86
C THR A 133 11.12 2.70 2.30
N ALA A 134 10.11 1.87 2.06
CA ALA A 134 8.82 2.33 1.56
C ALA A 134 8.10 3.22 2.60
N ALA A 135 7.99 2.79 3.85
CA ALA A 135 7.29 3.52 4.90
C ALA A 135 7.92 4.88 5.20
N MET A 136 9.26 4.95 5.28
CA MET A 136 9.95 6.22 5.50
C MET A 136 9.89 7.13 4.28
N PHE A 137 9.91 6.57 3.06
CA PHE A 137 9.70 7.36 1.85
C PHE A 137 8.30 7.98 1.81
N PHE A 138 7.26 7.20 2.13
CA PHE A 138 5.90 7.71 2.30
C PHE A 138 5.86 8.86 3.31
N LEU A 139 6.35 8.62 4.54
CA LEU A 139 6.34 9.60 5.62
C LEU A 139 7.13 10.86 5.28
N ASN A 140 8.21 10.75 4.51
CA ASN A 140 9.01 11.90 4.09
C ASN A 140 8.37 12.72 2.97
N ASN A 141 7.41 12.15 2.24
CA ASN A 141 6.71 12.80 1.14
C ASN A 141 5.22 12.98 1.40
N GLU A 142 4.75 12.79 2.63
CA GLU A 142 3.31 12.77 2.98
C GLU A 142 2.55 14.00 2.48
N MET A 143 3.16 15.19 2.57
CA MET A 143 2.55 16.44 2.10
C MET A 143 2.56 16.61 0.56
N HIS A 144 3.26 15.72 -0.16
CA HIS A 144 3.52 15.81 -1.60
C HIS A 144 3.34 14.47 -2.32
N LEU A 145 2.52 13.55 -1.79
CA LEU A 145 2.39 12.19 -2.33
C LEU A 145 1.99 12.15 -3.81
N GLY A 146 1.23 13.15 -4.29
CA GLY A 146 0.86 13.25 -5.70
C GLY A 146 2.06 13.44 -6.65
N THR A 147 3.16 14.03 -6.19
CA THR A 147 4.36 14.25 -7.02
C THR A 147 5.27 13.01 -7.06
N VAL A 148 5.15 12.13 -6.08
CA VAL A 148 5.93 10.88 -5.99
C VAL A 148 5.15 9.64 -6.40
N ASN A 149 3.92 9.80 -6.87
CA ASN A 149 3.16 8.70 -7.47
C ASN A 149 3.85 8.25 -8.77
N ALA A 150 4.45 7.08 -8.73
CA ALA A 150 5.30 6.56 -9.79
C ALA A 150 4.51 5.98 -10.96
N VAL A 151 3.22 5.68 -10.77
CA VAL A 151 2.41 4.93 -11.72
C VAL A 151 1.06 5.58 -11.93
N THR A 152 0.62 5.61 -13.19
CA THR A 152 -0.73 6.01 -13.58
C THR A 152 -1.35 4.98 -14.51
N THR A 153 -2.67 4.96 -14.57
CA THR A 153 -3.43 4.17 -15.54
C THR A 153 -4.78 4.82 -15.78
N GLU A 154 -5.30 4.70 -17.00
CA GLU A 154 -6.59 5.29 -17.38
C GLU A 154 -7.77 4.51 -16.79
N LEU A 155 -7.65 3.18 -16.72
CA LEU A 155 -8.66 2.29 -16.18
C LEU A 155 -7.99 1.20 -15.35
N SER A 156 -8.43 1.07 -14.10
CA SER A 156 -7.91 0.09 -13.15
C SER A 156 -8.96 -0.95 -12.81
N PHE A 157 -8.48 -2.14 -12.47
CA PHE A 157 -9.18 -3.04 -11.55
C PHE A 157 -8.40 -3.08 -10.24
N SER A 158 -8.99 -2.50 -9.19
CA SER A 158 -8.42 -2.42 -7.85
C SER A 158 -8.52 -3.76 -7.13
N LEU A 159 -7.38 -4.42 -6.98
CA LEU A 159 -7.27 -5.70 -6.29
C LEU A 159 -7.48 -5.50 -4.79
N ILE A 160 -6.93 -4.42 -4.22
CA ILE A 160 -7.09 -4.15 -2.79
C ILE A 160 -8.52 -3.75 -2.43
N GLN A 161 -9.26 -3.06 -3.31
CA GLN A 161 -10.68 -2.80 -3.09
C GLN A 161 -11.52 -4.08 -3.21
N ALA A 162 -11.17 -4.99 -4.13
CA ALA A 162 -11.80 -6.31 -4.17
C ALA A 162 -11.59 -7.09 -2.87
N VAL A 163 -10.38 -7.02 -2.30
CA VAL A 163 -10.06 -7.58 -0.98
C VAL A 163 -10.85 -6.87 0.13
N ALA A 164 -10.98 -5.54 0.08
CA ALA A 164 -11.74 -4.78 1.06
C ALA A 164 -13.24 -5.13 1.04
N LEU A 165 -13.84 -5.26 -0.15
CA LEU A 165 -15.20 -5.75 -0.32
C LEU A 165 -15.36 -7.16 0.27
N TRP A 166 -14.44 -8.07 -0.05
CA TRP A 166 -14.46 -9.45 0.46
C TRP A 166 -14.32 -9.51 1.99
N ALA A 167 -13.45 -8.66 2.57
CA ALA A 167 -13.22 -8.58 4.00
C ALA A 167 -14.28 -7.74 4.76
N GLY A 168 -15.26 -7.16 4.07
CA GLY A 168 -16.36 -6.38 4.67
C GLY A 168 -16.00 -4.93 5.04
N TRP A 169 -14.90 -4.40 4.52
CA TRP A 169 -14.44 -3.02 4.75
C TRP A 169 -15.12 -1.98 3.86
N SER A 170 -15.63 -2.42 2.71
CA SER A 170 -16.39 -1.59 1.78
C SER A 170 -17.63 -2.33 1.31
N THR A 171 -18.63 -1.60 0.85
CA THR A 171 -19.78 -2.10 0.09
C THR A 171 -19.90 -1.43 -1.27
N ASN A 172 -19.02 -0.47 -1.58
CA ASN A 172 -19.05 0.31 -2.79
C ASN A 172 -18.25 -0.38 -3.90
N ILE A 173 -18.95 -1.02 -4.82
CA ILE A 173 -18.33 -1.70 -5.97
C ILE A 173 -17.67 -0.74 -6.96
N MET A 174 -18.07 0.54 -6.97
CA MET A 174 -17.50 1.52 -7.90
C MET A 174 -16.01 1.77 -7.62
N ASP A 175 -15.57 1.57 -6.37
CA ASP A 175 -14.17 1.74 -5.99
C ASP A 175 -13.24 0.68 -6.64
N LEU A 176 -13.81 -0.40 -7.19
CA LEU A 176 -13.05 -1.37 -8.00
C LEU A 176 -12.41 -0.75 -9.24
N HIS A 177 -12.90 0.40 -9.71
CA HIS A 177 -12.35 1.10 -10.86
C HIS A 177 -11.17 2.04 -10.51
N GLY A 178 -10.89 2.24 -9.22
CA GLY A 178 -9.85 3.14 -8.74
C GLY A 178 -8.43 2.55 -8.82
N SER A 179 -7.43 3.42 -8.88
CA SER A 179 -6.04 3.06 -8.58
C SER A 179 -5.71 3.41 -7.11
N THR A 180 -4.46 3.16 -6.71
CA THR A 180 -3.90 3.73 -5.48
C THR A 180 -2.55 4.40 -5.77
N LEU A 181 -2.02 5.12 -4.78
CA LEU A 181 -0.66 5.62 -4.78
C LEU A 181 0.33 4.46 -4.94
N VAL A 182 1.26 4.60 -5.90
CA VAL A 182 2.43 3.73 -6.02
C VAL A 182 3.67 4.55 -5.72
N ILE A 183 4.42 4.20 -4.68
CA ILE A 183 5.71 4.85 -4.40
C ILE A 183 6.86 3.98 -4.87
N LYS A 184 7.89 4.63 -5.42
CA LYS A 184 9.09 3.96 -5.93
C LYS A 184 10.34 4.68 -5.43
N PRO A 185 10.82 4.34 -4.22
CA PRO A 185 12.07 4.88 -3.69
C PRO A 185 13.26 4.50 -4.59
N ASN A 186 14.24 5.40 -4.71
CA ASN A 186 15.46 5.15 -5.50
C ASN A 186 16.67 4.76 -4.62
N GLU A 187 16.58 4.97 -3.31
CA GLU A 187 17.62 4.60 -2.34
C GLU A 187 17.02 3.84 -1.16
N PRO A 188 17.79 2.91 -0.56
CA PRO A 188 17.33 2.16 0.61
C PRO A 188 17.38 3.06 1.86
N TYR A 189 16.51 2.79 2.83
CA TYR A 189 16.61 3.42 4.14
C TYR A 189 17.90 3.00 4.85
N LYS A 190 18.68 4.02 5.27
CA LYS A 190 20.00 3.87 5.89
C LYS A 190 19.99 4.01 7.41
N GLY A 191 18.88 4.44 8.01
CA GLY A 191 18.77 4.62 9.46
C GLY A 191 18.59 3.31 10.22
N MET A 192 18.44 3.42 11.55
CA MET A 192 18.18 2.28 12.42
C MET A 192 16.72 1.83 12.29
N ILE A 193 16.50 0.51 12.43
CA ILE A 193 15.17 -0.10 12.50
C ILE A 193 15.07 -0.79 13.85
N ASN A 194 14.08 -0.43 14.64
CA ASN A 194 13.83 -1.08 15.93
C ASN A 194 13.13 -2.42 15.70
N SER A 195 13.50 -3.45 16.44
CA SER A 195 12.79 -4.73 16.41
C SER A 195 11.63 -4.76 17.41
N VAL A 196 10.56 -5.46 17.06
CA VAL A 196 9.42 -5.80 17.93
C VAL A 196 9.00 -7.26 17.82
#